data_AF-A0A0M3J4V6-F1
#
_entry.id   AF-A0A0M3J4V6-F1
#
_cell.length_a   1.000
_cell.length_b   1.000
_cell.length_c   1.000
_cell.angle_alpha   90.00
_cell.angle_beta   90.00
_cell.angle_gamma   90.00
#
_symmetry.space_group_name_H-M   'P 1'
#
loop_
_entity.id
_entity.type
_entity.pdbx_description
1 polymer ?
#
loop_
_entity_poly.entity_id
_entity_poly.type
_entity_poly.pdbx_seq_one_letter_code
_entity_poly.pdbx_strand_id
1 'polypeptide(L)'
;MLGLLKARFMFTSSNDENEDYASFLIKHGDNVKDVAFKVNDLNSTLQCILKNGGYLLSDAKTLSDKFGSVEIATVATAQSDMRHTLIEAHNYKGIFLPGFSAYKNNFLAEKLERIPVATLDHVVENFPVGGMDDVTKWYHDTLNLQRFWSIDENVCHSEYSAMKSILLTNPSHSIQVAIAEPVPNTKRGRSQIQVNDQLN
;
A
#
# COMPACT_ATOMS: atom_id res chain seq x y z
N MET A 1 -4.41 -13.66 -22.37
CA MET A 1 -3.31 -12.69 -22.39
C MET A 1 -3.52 -11.76 -21.20
N LEU A 2 -2.71 -11.90 -20.14
CA LEU A 2 -2.78 -11.01 -18.96
C LEU A 2 -2.34 -9.62 -19.43
N GLY A 3 -3.32 -8.82 -19.86
CA GLY A 3 -3.07 -7.46 -20.36
C GLY A 3 -2.43 -6.62 -19.26
N LEU A 4 -1.34 -5.95 -19.62
CA LEU A 4 -0.72 -4.77 -19.00
C LEU A 4 -1.37 -4.31 -17.70
N LEU A 5 -0.57 -4.32 -16.63
CA LEU A 5 -0.86 -3.92 -15.26
C LEU A 5 -1.69 -2.62 -15.18
N LYS A 6 -3.02 -2.72 -15.23
CA LYS A 6 -3.92 -1.59 -15.00
C LYS A 6 -3.90 -1.22 -13.53
N ALA A 7 -3.92 0.08 -13.22
CA ALA A 7 -4.22 0.54 -11.87
C ALA A 7 -5.57 -0.04 -11.43
N ARG A 8 -5.61 -0.65 -10.24
CA ARG A 8 -6.82 -1.24 -9.65
C ARG A 8 -7.05 -0.62 -8.29
N PHE A 9 -8.24 -0.06 -8.10
CA PHE A 9 -8.71 0.46 -6.82
C PHE A 9 -9.88 -0.40 -6.35
N MET A 10 -9.84 -0.79 -5.09
CA MET A 10 -10.92 -1.51 -4.43
C MET A 10 -11.49 -0.59 -3.36
N PHE A 11 -12.75 -0.19 -3.55
CA PHE A 11 -13.49 0.59 -2.56
C PHE A 11 -14.29 -0.38 -1.71
N THR A 12 -14.08 -0.35 -0.41
CA THR A 12 -14.76 -1.21 0.56
C THR A 12 -15.41 -0.32 1.60
N SER A 13 -16.72 -0.49 1.77
CA SER A 13 -17.48 0.11 2.85
C SER A 13 -17.85 -0.97 3.87
N SER A 14 -17.85 -0.61 5.14
CA SER A 14 -18.36 -1.48 6.21
C SER A 14 -19.88 -1.43 6.26
N ASN A 15 -20.53 -2.57 6.50
CA ASN A 15 -21.77 -2.58 7.26
C ASN A 15 -21.41 -2.55 8.76
N ASP A 16 -22.33 -2.18 9.65
CA ASP A 16 -22.04 -1.94 11.09
C ASP A 16 -21.38 -3.12 11.84
N GLU A 17 -21.32 -4.30 11.22
CA GLU A 17 -20.78 -5.54 11.79
C GLU A 17 -19.26 -5.73 11.60
N ASN A 18 -18.58 -4.90 10.79
CA ASN A 18 -17.13 -5.03 10.56
C ASN A 18 -16.32 -3.94 11.29
N GLU A 19 -15.96 -4.24 12.54
CA GLU A 19 -15.27 -3.33 13.44
C GLU A 19 -13.91 -2.83 12.93
N ASP A 20 -13.15 -3.63 12.15
CA ASP A 20 -11.85 -3.22 11.58
C ASP A 20 -12.01 -2.06 10.59
N TYR A 21 -12.91 -2.19 9.61
CA TYR A 21 -13.14 -1.12 8.65
C TYR A 21 -13.90 0.06 9.26
N ALA A 22 -14.84 -0.17 10.17
CA ALA A 22 -15.55 0.90 10.86
C ALA A 22 -14.59 1.76 11.72
N SER A 23 -13.72 1.13 12.51
CA SER A 23 -12.75 1.84 13.34
C SER A 23 -11.72 2.59 12.49
N PHE A 24 -11.27 2.01 11.38
CA PHE A 24 -10.36 2.68 10.45
C PHE A 24 -11.01 3.92 9.82
N LEU A 25 -12.27 3.81 9.39
CA LEU A 25 -13.02 4.94 8.81
C LEU A 25 -13.21 6.07 9.83
N ILE A 26 -13.55 5.75 11.08
CA ILE A 26 -13.69 6.76 12.16
C ILE A 26 -12.37 7.50 12.40
N LYS A 27 -11.25 6.78 12.38
CA LYS A 27 -9.92 7.34 12.67
C LYS A 27 -9.36 8.17 11.51
N HIS A 28 -9.55 7.70 10.26
CA HIS A 28 -8.81 8.23 9.10
C HIS A 28 -9.68 8.85 8.00
N GLY A 29 -11.01 8.67 8.06
CA GLY A 29 -11.89 8.95 6.94
C GLY A 29 -11.66 8.00 5.76
N ASP A 30 -12.06 8.42 4.56
CA ASP A 30 -11.80 7.68 3.32
C ASP A 30 -10.30 7.66 3.04
N ASN A 31 -9.67 6.50 3.22
CA ASN A 31 -8.22 6.36 3.13
C ASN A 31 -7.80 4.99 2.58
N VAL A 32 -6.53 4.88 2.19
CA VAL A 32 -5.93 3.62 1.71
C VAL A 32 -5.63 2.74 2.92
N LYS A 33 -6.38 1.65 3.08
CA LYS A 33 -6.12 0.64 4.13
C LYS A 33 -5.20 -0.50 3.69
N ASP A 34 -5.12 -0.78 2.38
CA ASP A 34 -4.37 -1.92 1.86
C ASP A 34 -3.64 -1.58 0.55
N VAL A 35 -2.33 -1.83 0.52
CA VAL A 35 -1.53 -1.85 -0.71
C VAL A 35 -1.14 -3.29 -1.01
N ALA A 36 -1.87 -3.91 -1.94
CA ALA A 36 -1.69 -5.32 -2.27
C ALA A 36 -0.55 -5.57 -3.26
N PHE A 37 0.29 -6.56 -2.97
CA PHE A 37 1.41 -6.97 -3.82
C PHE A 37 1.14 -8.32 -4.46
N LYS A 38 1.33 -8.39 -5.79
CA LYS A 38 1.39 -9.68 -6.47
C LYS A 38 2.76 -10.31 -6.20
N VAL A 39 2.76 -11.54 -5.69
CA VAL A 39 3.96 -12.33 -5.44
C VAL A 39 3.99 -13.57 -6.33
N ASN A 40 5.18 -14.11 -6.56
CA ASN A 40 5.37 -15.31 -7.36
C ASN A 40 5.42 -16.60 -6.53
N ASP A 41 5.73 -16.48 -5.23
CA ASP A 41 5.79 -17.57 -4.25
C ASP A 41 5.45 -16.98 -2.88
N LEU A 42 4.19 -17.15 -2.47
CA LEU A 42 3.65 -16.61 -1.23
C LEU A 42 4.33 -17.26 -0.03
N ASN A 43 4.55 -18.58 -0.06
CA ASN A 43 5.13 -19.30 1.06
C ASN A 43 6.57 -18.83 1.35
N SER A 44 7.42 -18.76 0.33
CA SER A 44 8.80 -18.25 0.49
C SER A 44 8.82 -16.80 0.95
N THR A 45 7.88 -15.97 0.45
CA THR A 45 7.74 -14.57 0.87
C THR A 45 7.38 -14.48 2.35
N LEU A 46 6.37 -15.25 2.80
CA LEU A 46 5.94 -15.26 4.20
C LEU A 46 7.04 -15.77 5.14
N GLN A 47 7.78 -16.80 4.74
CA GLN A 47 8.93 -17.29 5.52
C GLN A 47 10.01 -16.21 5.69
N CYS A 48 10.29 -15.44 4.62
CA CYS A 48 11.21 -14.31 4.69
C CYS A 48 10.71 -13.23 5.66
N ILE A 49 9.43 -12.86 5.57
CA ILE A 49 8.81 -11.85 6.44
C ILE A 49 8.91 -12.28 7.91
N LEU A 50 8.47 -13.51 8.23
CA LEU A 50 8.47 -14.04 9.60
C LEU A 50 9.89 -14.15 10.18
N LYS A 51 10.85 -14.62 9.37
CA LYS A 51 12.26 -14.72 9.80
C LYS A 51 12.87 -13.37 10.16
N ASN A 52 12.42 -12.30 9.52
CA ASN A 52 12.92 -10.95 9.73
C ASN A 52 12.04 -10.12 10.69
N GLY A 53 11.19 -10.78 11.50
CA GLY A 53 10.40 -10.12 12.55
C GLY A 53 9.16 -9.39 12.05
N GLY A 54 8.76 -9.57 10.79
CA GLY A 54 7.44 -9.17 10.31
C GLY A 54 6.35 -10.08 10.91
N TYR A 55 5.13 -9.55 11.02
CA TYR A 55 4.00 -10.29 11.57
C TYR A 55 2.86 -10.40 10.57
N LEU A 56 2.08 -11.48 10.71
CA LEU A 56 0.90 -11.76 9.91
C LEU A 56 -0.33 -11.15 10.59
N LEU A 57 -1.14 -10.44 9.81
CA LEU A 57 -2.50 -10.09 10.20
C LEU A 57 -3.48 -11.21 9.84
N SER A 58 -3.19 -11.97 8.79
CA SER A 58 -3.95 -13.17 8.40
C SER A 58 -2.99 -14.18 7.79
N ASP A 59 -3.11 -15.44 8.23
CA ASP A 59 -2.41 -16.56 7.62
C ASP A 59 -2.79 -16.75 6.14
N ALA A 60 -1.94 -17.47 5.43
CA ALA A 60 -2.18 -17.85 4.05
C ALA A 60 -3.47 -18.66 3.92
N LYS A 61 -4.35 -18.24 3.01
CA LYS A 61 -5.58 -18.94 2.68
C LYS A 61 -5.81 -18.96 1.18
N THR A 62 -6.38 -20.06 0.70
CA THR A 62 -6.78 -20.21 -0.69
C THR A 62 -8.21 -19.72 -0.88
N LEU A 63 -8.42 -18.83 -1.85
CA LEU A 63 -9.73 -18.48 -2.38
C LEU A 63 -9.91 -19.14 -3.75
N SER A 64 -11.07 -19.73 -4.02
CA SER A 64 -11.33 -20.46 -5.26
C SER A 64 -12.72 -20.19 -5.81
N ASP A 65 -12.84 -20.17 -7.14
CA ASP A 65 -14.12 -20.21 -7.85
C ASP A 65 -13.97 -20.97 -9.19
N LYS A 66 -14.98 -20.89 -10.06
CA LYS A 66 -14.99 -21.54 -11.39
C LYS A 66 -13.87 -21.09 -12.34
N PHE A 67 -13.13 -20.03 -12.02
CA PHE A 67 -12.06 -19.45 -12.82
C PHE A 67 -10.66 -19.81 -12.31
N GLY A 68 -10.54 -20.60 -11.24
CA GLY A 68 -9.27 -21.05 -10.66
C GLY A 68 -9.14 -20.71 -9.17
N SER A 69 -7.91 -20.62 -8.68
CA SER A 69 -7.61 -20.28 -7.28
C SER A 69 -6.56 -19.17 -7.15
N VAL A 70 -6.60 -18.48 -6.03
CA VAL A 70 -5.60 -17.52 -5.58
C VAL A 70 -5.26 -17.81 -4.13
N GLU A 71 -4.00 -17.65 -3.75
CA GLU A 71 -3.58 -17.67 -2.36
C GLU A 71 -3.29 -16.26 -1.90
N ILE A 72 -3.78 -15.94 -0.70
CA ILE A 72 -3.61 -14.63 -0.11
C ILE A 72 -3.17 -14.74 1.34
N ALA A 73 -2.33 -13.80 1.77
CA ALA A 73 -2.00 -13.56 3.17
C ALA A 73 -1.89 -12.06 3.38
N THR A 74 -2.02 -11.61 4.64
CA THR A 74 -1.96 -10.18 4.95
C THR A 74 -0.91 -9.93 6.01
N VAL A 75 -0.06 -8.94 5.76
CA VAL A 75 1.03 -8.52 6.66
C VAL A 75 0.92 -7.03 6.94
N ALA A 76 1.56 -6.56 8.01
CA ALA A 76 1.66 -5.14 8.30
C ALA A 76 2.98 -4.80 8.98
N THR A 77 3.34 -3.52 8.92
CA THR A 77 4.41 -2.94 9.74
C THR A 77 3.84 -2.51 11.09
N ALA A 78 4.63 -2.66 12.16
CA ALA A 78 4.21 -2.33 13.53
C ALA A 78 3.89 -0.83 13.72
N GLN A 79 4.28 -0.01 12.75
CA GLN A 79 4.21 1.45 12.80
C GLN A 79 3.03 2.01 11.98
N SER A 80 2.19 1.15 11.39
CA SER A 80 1.04 1.55 10.58
C SER A 80 -0.15 0.62 10.79
N ASP A 81 -1.37 1.16 10.68
CA ASP A 81 -2.61 0.39 10.60
C ASP A 81 -3.08 0.14 9.16
N MET A 82 -2.28 0.57 8.17
CA MET A 82 -2.32 0.12 6.79
C MET A 82 -1.62 -1.24 6.68
N ARG A 83 -2.06 -2.06 5.72
CA ARG A 83 -1.60 -3.44 5.54
C ARG A 83 -1.21 -3.74 4.10
N HIS A 84 -0.53 -4.86 3.91
CA HIS A 84 -0.22 -5.39 2.59
C HIS A 84 -0.84 -6.77 2.42
N THR A 85 -1.79 -6.89 1.51
CA THR A 85 -2.25 -8.20 1.05
C THR A 85 -1.29 -8.73 -0.02
N LEU A 86 -0.64 -9.86 0.27
CA LEU A 86 0.19 -10.60 -0.67
C LEU A 86 -0.71 -11.55 -1.46
N ILE A 87 -0.61 -11.53 -2.79
CA ILE A 87 -1.49 -12.29 -3.68
C ILE A 87 -0.66 -13.13 -4.65
N GLU A 88 -0.82 -14.45 -4.57
CA GLU A 88 -0.31 -15.40 -5.55
C GLU A 88 -1.48 -15.97 -6.37
N ALA A 89 -1.44 -15.81 -7.68
CA ALA A 89 -2.52 -16.25 -8.57
C ALA A 89 -2.15 -17.55 -9.28
N HIS A 90 -2.82 -18.64 -8.92
CA HIS A 90 -2.61 -19.98 -9.48
C HIS A 90 -3.45 -20.18 -10.74
N ASN A 91 -2.99 -19.60 -11.87
CA ASN A 91 -3.69 -19.65 -13.16
C ASN A 91 -5.16 -19.15 -13.07
N TYR A 92 -5.43 -18.21 -12.17
CA TYR A 92 -6.75 -17.61 -12.02
C TYR A 92 -7.11 -16.76 -13.24
N LYS A 93 -8.26 -17.06 -13.86
CA LYS A 93 -8.75 -16.41 -15.10
C LYS A 93 -9.98 -15.52 -14.88
N GLY A 94 -10.34 -15.27 -13.63
CA GLY A 94 -11.45 -14.40 -13.28
C GLY A 94 -11.13 -12.92 -13.54
N ILE A 95 -12.15 -12.06 -13.39
CA ILE A 95 -12.01 -10.62 -13.67
C ILE A 95 -11.15 -9.88 -12.63
N PHE A 96 -11.11 -10.39 -11.39
CA PHE A 96 -10.40 -9.77 -10.28
C PHE A 96 -9.88 -10.83 -9.29
N LEU A 97 -10.70 -11.21 -8.30
CA LEU A 97 -10.45 -12.27 -7.32
C LEU A 97 -11.74 -13.09 -7.12
N PRO A 98 -11.66 -14.31 -6.56
CA PRO A 98 -12.85 -15.08 -6.20
C PRO A 98 -13.82 -14.28 -5.33
N GLY A 99 -15.11 -14.41 -5.62
CA GLY A 99 -16.19 -13.67 -4.95
C GLY A 99 -16.56 -12.33 -5.61
N PHE A 100 -15.78 -11.86 -6.58
CA PHE A 100 -16.12 -10.65 -7.35
C PHE A 100 -16.90 -10.98 -8.62
N SER A 101 -17.79 -10.06 -9.01
CA SER A 101 -18.59 -10.16 -10.24
C SER A 101 -18.55 -8.85 -11.03
N ALA A 102 -18.74 -8.94 -12.34
CA ALA A 102 -18.69 -7.77 -13.21
C ALA A 102 -19.94 -6.92 -13.03
N TYR A 103 -19.76 -5.65 -12.69
CA TYR A 103 -20.84 -4.66 -12.70
C TYR A 103 -21.05 -4.14 -14.12
N LYS A 104 -22.28 -4.28 -14.65
CA LYS A 104 -22.61 -3.99 -16.06
C LYS A 104 -23.28 -2.64 -16.29
N ASN A 105 -23.81 -1.99 -15.25
CA ASN A 105 -24.58 -0.76 -15.42
C ASN A 105 -23.69 0.48 -15.28
N ASN A 106 -22.94 0.82 -16.33
CA ASN A 106 -21.99 1.93 -16.30
C ASN A 106 -22.29 3.01 -17.36
N PHE A 107 -23.57 3.31 -17.58
CA PHE A 107 -24.03 4.18 -18.68
C PHE A 107 -23.39 5.57 -18.68
N LEU A 108 -23.04 6.11 -17.49
CA LEU A 108 -22.36 7.40 -17.39
C LEU A 108 -20.92 7.29 -17.88
N ALA A 109 -20.14 6.31 -17.40
CA ALA A 109 -18.75 6.19 -17.81
C ALA A 109 -18.59 5.87 -19.30
N GLU A 110 -19.56 5.21 -19.93
CA GLU A 110 -19.58 4.98 -21.38
C GLU A 110 -19.70 6.28 -22.20
N LYS A 111 -20.29 7.34 -21.62
CA LYS A 111 -20.45 8.65 -22.25
C LYS A 111 -19.29 9.61 -21.98
N LEU A 112 -18.44 9.28 -21.01
CA LEU A 112 -17.29 10.11 -20.65
C LEU A 112 -16.09 9.75 -21.53
N GLU A 113 -15.27 10.76 -21.82
CA GLU A 113 -13.99 10.54 -22.47
C GLU A 113 -13.08 9.69 -21.58
N ARG A 114 -12.38 8.73 -22.18
CA ARG A 114 -11.48 7.85 -21.44
C ARG A 114 -10.20 8.58 -21.06
N ILE A 115 -9.93 8.65 -19.77
CA ILE A 115 -8.62 9.05 -19.27
C ILE A 115 -7.67 7.84 -19.40
N PRO A 116 -6.58 7.94 -20.17
CA PRO A 116 -5.64 6.84 -20.33
C PRO A 116 -4.80 6.67 -19.06
N VAL A 117 -5.19 5.73 -18.20
CA VAL A 117 -4.40 5.30 -17.05
C VAL A 117 -3.68 4.00 -17.42
N ALA A 118 -2.34 4.04 -17.45
CA ALA A 118 -1.53 2.90 -17.81
C ALA A 118 -1.37 1.94 -16.62
N THR A 119 -0.72 2.40 -15.55
CA THR A 119 -0.36 1.58 -14.40
C THR A 119 -0.24 2.43 -13.13
N LEU A 120 -0.15 1.77 -11.98
CA LEU A 120 0.20 2.41 -10.72
C LEU A 120 1.73 2.45 -10.63
N ASP A 121 2.29 3.66 -10.58
CA ASP A 121 3.73 3.91 -10.65
C ASP A 121 4.42 3.68 -9.29
N HIS A 122 3.97 4.39 -8.26
CA HIS A 122 4.45 4.27 -6.89
C HIS A 122 3.34 4.60 -5.90
N VAL A 123 3.57 4.25 -4.63
CA VAL A 123 2.79 4.72 -3.48
C VAL A 123 3.70 5.52 -2.55
N VAL A 124 3.14 6.51 -1.85
CA VAL A 124 3.85 7.30 -0.85
C VAL A 124 3.19 7.09 0.51
N GLU A 125 3.99 6.72 1.51
CA GLU A 125 3.57 6.55 2.88
C GLU A 125 4.25 7.58 3.77
N ASN A 126 3.43 8.34 4.50
CA ASN A 126 3.91 9.37 5.41
C ASN A 126 3.97 8.82 6.83
N PHE A 127 5.12 8.98 7.47
CA PHE A 127 5.35 8.58 8.85
C PHE A 127 5.67 9.78 9.74
N PRO A 128 5.42 9.67 11.06
CA PRO A 128 5.88 10.66 12.03
C PRO A 128 7.40 10.83 12.00
N VAL A 129 7.88 11.93 12.59
CA VAL A 129 9.31 12.21 12.73
C VAL A 129 10.01 11.04 13.40
N GLY A 130 11.06 10.50 12.75
CA GLY A 130 11.85 9.39 13.26
C GLY A 130 11.32 8.01 12.88
N GLY A 131 10.16 7.91 12.22
CA GLY A 131 9.61 6.64 11.74
C GLY A 131 10.22 6.15 10.42
N MET A 132 10.82 7.05 9.62
CA MET A 132 11.24 6.72 8.25
C MET A 132 12.27 5.57 8.19
N ASP A 133 13.27 5.55 9.08
CA ASP A 133 14.34 4.56 9.07
C ASP A 133 13.85 3.16 9.45
N ASP A 134 12.97 3.06 10.44
CA ASP A 134 12.42 1.78 10.90
C ASP A 134 11.51 1.15 9.84
N VAL A 135 10.63 1.95 9.22
CA VAL A 135 9.77 1.47 8.12
C VAL A 135 10.60 1.08 6.91
N THR A 136 11.61 1.89 6.59
CA THR A 136 12.54 1.58 5.51
C THR A 136 13.24 0.24 5.75
N LYS A 137 13.70 0.01 6.99
CA LYS A 137 14.30 -1.26 7.40
C LYS A 137 13.31 -2.41 7.30
N TRP A 138 12.06 -2.22 7.71
CA TRP A 138 11.02 -3.24 7.60
C TRP A 138 10.81 -3.67 6.14
N TYR A 139 10.62 -2.72 5.22
CA TYR A 139 10.48 -3.02 3.79
C TYR A 139 11.71 -3.72 3.20
N HIS A 140 12.90 -3.30 3.61
CA HIS A 140 14.16 -3.92 3.20
C HIS A 140 14.26 -5.37 3.68
N ASP A 141 14.07 -5.62 4.98
CA ASP A 141 14.33 -6.93 5.56
C ASP A 141 13.21 -7.93 5.27
N THR A 142 11.96 -7.47 5.13
CA THR A 142 10.79 -8.36 4.99
C THR A 142 10.37 -8.58 3.54
N LEU A 143 10.37 -7.52 2.72
CA LEU A 143 9.90 -7.54 1.33
C LEU A 143 11.05 -7.40 0.31
N ASN A 144 12.30 -7.36 0.78
CA ASN A 144 13.51 -7.24 -0.05
C ASN A 144 13.46 -6.02 -1.00
N LEU A 145 12.88 -4.92 -0.54
CA LEU A 145 12.94 -3.65 -1.27
C LEU A 145 14.23 -2.91 -0.94
N GLN A 146 14.91 -2.42 -1.96
CA GLN A 146 16.20 -1.74 -1.83
C GLN A 146 16.01 -0.23 -2.00
N ARG A 147 16.82 0.56 -1.30
CA ARG A 147 16.85 2.01 -1.49
C ARG A 147 17.29 2.33 -2.91
N PHE A 148 16.43 3.01 -3.65
CA PHE A 148 16.68 3.48 -5.00
C PHE A 148 17.08 4.95 -5.03
N TRP A 149 16.41 5.78 -4.24
CA TRP A 149 16.63 7.22 -4.21
C TRP A 149 16.26 7.81 -2.85
N SER A 150 16.80 8.98 -2.51
CA SER A 150 16.44 9.70 -1.29
C SER A 150 16.61 11.21 -1.45
N ILE A 151 15.77 11.97 -0.74
CA ILE A 151 15.83 13.42 -0.61
C ILE A 151 15.80 13.83 0.85
N ASP A 152 16.46 14.95 1.14
CA ASP A 152 16.48 15.58 2.45
C ASP A 152 15.94 17.02 2.38
N GLU A 153 15.96 17.72 3.51
CA GLU A 153 15.52 19.10 3.61
C GLU A 153 16.36 20.08 2.80
N ASN A 154 17.60 19.73 2.41
CA ASN A 154 18.41 20.62 1.57
C ASN A 154 17.87 20.65 0.13
N VAL A 155 17.20 19.57 -0.29
CA VAL A 155 16.58 19.44 -1.62
C VAL A 155 15.08 19.74 -1.60
N CYS A 156 14.35 19.22 -0.61
CA CYS A 156 12.89 19.30 -0.54
C CYS A 156 12.43 20.23 0.59
N HIS A 157 12.54 21.53 0.34
CA HIS A 157 12.07 22.56 1.26
C HIS A 157 11.43 23.75 0.56
N SER A 158 10.64 24.48 1.32
CA SER A 158 10.18 25.83 1.02
C SER A 158 10.64 26.78 2.14
N GLU A 159 10.20 28.03 2.10
CA GLU A 159 10.37 28.96 3.21
C GLU A 159 9.68 28.48 4.51
N TYR A 160 8.64 27.65 4.38
CA TYR A 160 7.71 27.34 5.47
C TYR A 160 7.80 25.90 5.99
N SER A 161 8.22 24.95 5.15
CA SER A 161 8.20 23.52 5.47
C SER A 161 9.26 22.74 4.68
N ALA A 162 9.60 21.56 5.18
CA ALA A 162 10.51 20.62 4.52
C ALA A 162 10.12 19.17 4.86
N MET A 163 10.61 18.24 4.06
CA MET A 163 10.42 16.80 4.28
C MET A 163 11.64 16.01 3.82
N LYS A 164 11.78 14.81 4.36
CA LYS A 164 12.70 13.80 3.85
C LYS A 164 11.89 12.69 3.19
N SER A 165 12.48 12.02 2.21
CA SER A 165 11.86 10.84 1.63
C SER A 165 12.90 9.84 1.13
N ILE A 166 12.59 8.55 1.26
CA ILE A 166 13.36 7.43 0.74
C ILE A 166 12.45 6.62 -0.19
N LEU A 167 12.88 6.44 -1.44
CA LEU A 167 12.21 5.57 -2.40
C LEU A 167 12.82 4.17 -2.36
N LEU A 168 11.98 3.17 -2.09
CA LEU A 168 12.32 1.76 -2.05
C LEU A 168 11.75 1.03 -3.25
N THR A 169 12.51 0.08 -3.80
CA THR A 169 12.06 -0.67 -4.97
C THR A 169 12.58 -2.10 -5.01
N ASN A 170 11.84 -2.97 -5.70
CA ASN A 170 12.28 -4.34 -5.96
C ASN A 170 13.28 -4.38 -7.14
N PRO A 171 14.04 -5.47 -7.36
CA PRO A 171 15.06 -5.51 -8.41
C PRO A 171 14.59 -5.21 -9.85
N SER A 172 13.31 -5.44 -10.16
CA SER A 172 12.74 -5.14 -11.48
C SER A 172 12.17 -3.72 -11.60
N HIS A 173 12.27 -2.91 -10.53
CA HIS A 173 11.72 -1.56 -10.41
C HIS A 173 10.20 -1.45 -10.64
N SER A 174 9.48 -2.56 -10.54
CA SER A 174 8.03 -2.66 -10.80
C SER A 174 7.17 -2.40 -9.57
N ILE A 175 7.78 -2.40 -8.38
CA ILE A 175 7.15 -2.00 -7.12
C ILE A 175 7.97 -0.85 -6.56
N GLN A 176 7.33 0.27 -6.29
CA GLN A 176 7.97 1.47 -5.77
C GLN A 176 7.16 2.02 -4.59
N VAL A 177 7.81 2.12 -3.44
CA VAL A 177 7.22 2.62 -2.20
C VAL A 177 8.11 3.75 -1.70
N ALA A 178 7.59 4.97 -1.65
CA ALA A 178 8.26 6.11 -1.06
C ALA A 178 7.84 6.25 0.40
N ILE A 179 8.80 6.27 1.31
CA ILE A 179 8.60 6.57 2.72
C ILE A 179 8.96 8.04 2.92
N ALA A 180 8.10 8.81 3.57
CA ALA A 180 8.30 10.23 3.81
C ALA A 180 8.10 10.59 5.28
N GLU A 181 8.90 11.51 5.80
CA GLU A 181 8.71 12.09 7.13
C GLU A 181 8.86 13.63 7.09
N PRO A 182 8.11 14.37 7.94
CA PRO A 182 8.24 15.81 8.02
C PRO A 182 9.55 16.22 8.70
N VAL A 183 10.10 17.38 8.33
CA VAL A 183 11.15 18.03 9.12
C VAL A 183 10.50 19.00 10.11
N PRO A 184 10.66 18.80 11.44
CA PRO A 184 10.03 19.65 12.43
C PRO A 184 10.73 21.02 12.52
N ASN A 185 10.04 21.99 13.15
CA ASN A 185 10.58 23.31 13.51
C ASN A 185 11.12 24.14 12.32
N THR A 186 10.52 24.00 11.15
CA THR A 186 10.82 24.84 9.99
C THR A 186 10.44 26.31 10.25
N LYS A 187 11.24 27.25 9.71
CA LYS A 187 11.30 28.67 10.14
C LYS A 187 9.95 29.40 10.29
N ARG A 188 8.92 29.05 9.53
CA ARG A 188 7.65 29.79 9.49
C ARG A 188 6.39 28.90 9.36
N GLY A 189 6.50 27.58 9.48
CA GLY A 189 5.35 26.72 9.20
C GLY A 189 5.54 25.26 9.59
N ARG A 190 4.52 24.48 9.25
CA ARG A 190 4.42 23.04 9.51
C ARG A 190 4.28 22.31 8.18
N SER A 191 4.89 21.13 8.06
CA SER A 191 4.74 20.29 6.89
C SER A 191 3.31 19.74 6.76
N GLN A 192 2.81 19.60 5.53
CA GLN A 192 1.48 19.03 5.25
C GLN A 192 1.33 17.60 5.78
N ILE A 193 2.45 16.87 5.89
CA ILE A 193 2.49 15.48 6.35
C ILE A 193 2.82 15.36 7.85
N GLN A 194 3.00 16.49 8.55
CA GLN A 194 3.25 16.48 9.99
C GLN A 194 1.94 16.32 10.74
N VAL A 195 1.87 15.40 11.70
CA VAL A 195 0.72 15.16 12.59
C VAL A 195 0.72 16.17 13.75
N ASN A 196 -0.45 16.41 14.36
CA ASN A 196 -0.60 17.38 15.44
C ASN A 196 -0.51 16.64 16.77
N ASP A 197 0.59 16.80 17.51
CA ASP A 197 0.76 16.17 18.83
C ASP A 197 -0.12 16.81 19.92
N GLN A 198 -0.96 17.80 19.57
CA GLN A 198 -1.81 18.56 20.51
C GLN A 198 -3.31 18.19 20.48
N LEU A 199 -3.68 17.04 19.89
CA LEU A 199 -5.07 16.56 19.89
C LEU A 199 -5.22 15.18 20.55
N ASN A 200 -4.54 14.99 21.68
CA ASN A 200 -4.83 13.90 22.63
C ASN A 200 -5.51 14.48 23.87
#